data_AF-A0A7K2NWC5-F1
#
_entry.id   AF-A0A7K2NWC5-F1
#
_cell.length_a   1.000
_cell.length_b   1.000
_cell.length_c   1.000
_cell.angle_alpha   90.00
_cell.angle_beta   90.00
_cell.angle_gamma   90.00
#
_symmetry.space_group_name_H-M   'P 1'
#
loop_
_entity.id
_entity.type
_entity.pdbx_description
1 polymer ?
#
loop_
_entity_poly.entity_id
_entity_poly.type
_entity_poly.pdbx_seq_one_letter_code
_entity_poly.pdbx_strand_id
1 'polypeptide(L)'
;GGPDPFALDQLATDAAARAHALLTTGRDPVGGLTLWQDAVRLAAARPGSGLTAGTRALYASLATAAGRDTAELARAVAAWRQGGLAGLDVLEEPWDPPAGRFDRARPLLLAADLPAFRPWRNRLTHPRGHVQLRLGRT
;
A
#
# COMPACT_ATOMS: atom_id res chain seq x y z
N GLY A 1 -0.21 -16.40 28.17
CA GLY A 1 0.04 -16.93 26.81
C GLY A 1 1.17 -16.12 26.21
N GLY A 2 2.20 -16.77 25.68
CA GLY A 2 3.33 -16.08 25.06
C GLY A 2 2.97 -15.46 23.70
N PRO A 3 3.88 -14.66 23.11
CA PRO A 3 3.71 -14.12 21.76
C PRO A 3 3.59 -15.26 20.73
N ASP A 4 2.80 -15.03 19.68
CA ASP A 4 2.62 -15.97 18.56
C ASP A 4 3.99 -16.31 17.93
N PRO A 5 4.42 -17.59 17.94
CA PRO A 5 5.73 -18.00 17.40
C PRO A 5 5.93 -17.57 15.94
N PHE A 6 4.86 -17.57 15.14
CA PHE A 6 4.94 -17.16 13.74
C PHE A 6 5.16 -15.64 13.61
N ALA A 7 4.53 -14.84 14.46
CA ALA A 7 4.79 -13.40 14.51
C ALA A 7 6.23 -13.10 14.95
N LEU A 8 6.78 -13.90 15.88
CA LEU A 8 8.14 -13.73 16.37
C LEU A 8 9.19 -14.06 15.30
N ASP A 9 9.04 -15.17 14.59
CA ASP A 9 9.93 -15.57 13.48
C ASP A 9 9.98 -14.52 12.37
N GLN A 10 8.84 -13.92 12.06
CA GLN A 10 8.77 -12.82 11.09
C GLN A 10 9.47 -11.56 11.57
N LEU A 11 9.28 -11.19 12.84
CA LEU A 11 9.96 -10.04 13.41
C LEU A 11 11.48 -10.25 13.37
N ALA A 12 11.96 -11.47 13.65
CA ALA A 12 13.37 -11.82 13.55
C ALA A 12 13.88 -11.74 12.10
N THR A 13 13.11 -12.24 11.14
CA THR A 13 13.43 -12.17 9.71
C THR A 13 13.50 -10.72 9.22
N ASP A 14 12.54 -9.89 9.62
CA ASP A 14 12.52 -8.45 9.29
C ASP A 14 13.72 -7.70 9.88
N ALA A 15 14.02 -7.95 11.16
CA ALA A 15 15.16 -7.36 11.83
C ALA A 15 16.49 -7.78 11.17
N ALA A 16 16.61 -9.05 10.77
CA ALA A 16 17.79 -9.55 10.06
C ALA A 16 17.94 -8.88 8.68
N ALA A 17 16.85 -8.76 7.91
CA ALA A 17 16.86 -8.09 6.61
C ALA A 17 17.24 -6.59 6.74
N ARG A 18 16.70 -5.91 7.76
CA ARG A 18 17.04 -4.51 8.07
C ARG A 18 18.50 -4.35 8.47
N ALA A 19 18.99 -5.21 9.37
CA ALA A 19 20.40 -5.20 9.78
C ALA A 19 21.32 -5.42 8.57
N HIS A 20 20.98 -6.36 7.70
CA HIS A 20 21.73 -6.60 6.46
C HIS A 20 21.74 -5.38 5.54
N ALA A 21 20.59 -4.75 5.28
CA ALA A 21 20.50 -3.54 4.46
C ALA A 21 21.31 -2.38 5.05
N LEU A 22 21.23 -2.18 6.36
CA LEU A 22 21.99 -1.14 7.05
C LEU A 22 23.50 -1.37 6.95
N LEU A 23 23.96 -2.61 7.17
CA LEU A 23 25.38 -2.96 7.10
C LEU A 23 25.95 -2.86 5.69
N THR A 24 25.15 -3.17 4.66
CA THR A 24 25.61 -3.21 3.25
C THR A 24 25.48 -1.87 2.54
N THR A 25 24.48 -1.05 2.88
CA THR A 25 24.19 0.21 2.18
C THR A 25 24.45 1.46 3.02
N GLY A 26 24.64 1.30 4.34
CA GLY A 26 24.70 2.40 5.31
C GLY A 26 23.36 3.11 5.51
N ARG A 27 22.25 2.59 4.95
CA ARG A 27 20.93 3.20 5.02
C ARG A 27 19.95 2.27 5.72
N ASP A 28 19.17 2.84 6.63
CA ASP A 28 18.09 2.14 7.28
C ASP A 28 16.81 2.20 6.40
N PRO A 29 16.33 1.06 5.85
CA PRO A 29 15.16 1.06 4.96
C PRO A 29 13.86 1.48 5.66
N VAL A 30 13.82 1.49 7.00
CA VAL A 30 12.63 1.88 7.78
C VAL A 30 12.82 3.16 8.59
N GLY A 31 14.03 3.71 8.64
CA GLY A 31 14.38 4.81 9.56
C GLY A 31 13.63 6.12 9.32
N GLY A 32 13.02 6.28 8.13
CA GLY A 32 12.19 7.44 7.79
C GLY A 32 10.69 7.15 7.70
N LEU A 33 10.24 5.93 7.99
CA LEU A 33 8.83 5.57 7.89
C LEU A 33 8.04 6.08 9.09
N THR A 34 6.86 6.61 8.83
CA THR A 34 5.88 6.87 9.90
C THR A 34 5.35 5.56 10.46
N LEU A 35 4.73 5.60 11.65
CA LEU A 35 4.08 4.43 12.25
C LEU A 35 3.12 3.74 11.27
N TRP A 36 2.35 4.53 10.53
CA TRP A 36 1.40 4.02 9.54
C TRP A 36 2.12 3.32 8.37
N GLN A 37 3.15 3.95 7.81
CA GLN A 37 3.91 3.38 6.70
C GLN A 37 4.62 2.08 7.11
N ASP A 38 5.16 2.02 8.34
CA ASP A 38 5.77 0.80 8.86
C ASP A 38 4.74 -0.30 9.13
N ALA A 39 3.54 0.03 9.65
CA ALA A 39 2.45 -0.92 9.79
C ALA A 39 2.01 -1.53 8.45
N VAL A 40 1.92 -0.70 7.40
CA VAL A 40 1.61 -1.15 6.03
C VAL A 40 2.72 -2.06 5.49
N ARG A 41 3.99 -1.69 5.69
CA ARG A 41 5.16 -2.49 5.28
C ARG A 41 5.17 -3.87 5.96
N LEU A 42 4.98 -3.90 7.28
CA LEU A 42 4.92 -5.13 8.08
C LEU A 42 3.78 -6.04 7.61
N ALA A 43 2.59 -5.49 7.38
CA ALA A 43 1.46 -6.25 6.85
C ALA A 43 1.72 -6.75 5.42
N ALA A 44 2.37 -5.94 4.57
CA ALA A 44 2.65 -6.29 3.18
C ALA A 44 3.67 -7.42 3.04
N ALA A 45 4.65 -7.50 3.94
CA ALA A 45 5.71 -8.52 3.97
C ALA A 45 5.18 -9.94 4.24
N ARG A 46 3.92 -10.10 4.68
CA ARG A 46 3.36 -11.42 5.00
C ARG A 46 2.84 -12.16 3.77
N PRO A 47 3.36 -13.37 3.48
CA PRO A 47 2.74 -14.26 2.52
C PRO A 47 1.38 -14.72 3.07
N GLY A 48 0.30 -14.44 2.36
CA GLY A 48 -1.05 -14.82 2.77
C GLY A 48 -2.08 -13.73 2.49
N SER A 49 -3.24 -14.14 1.99
CA SER A 49 -4.34 -13.28 1.54
C SER A 49 -5.19 -12.68 2.68
N GLY A 50 -4.73 -12.73 3.94
CA GLY A 50 -5.55 -12.31 5.10
C GLY A 50 -6.60 -13.33 5.55
N LEU A 51 -6.60 -14.54 4.98
CA LEU A 51 -7.64 -15.55 5.21
C LEU A 51 -7.42 -16.42 6.45
N THR A 52 -6.23 -16.41 7.05
CA THR A 52 -5.95 -17.15 8.29
C THR A 52 -6.30 -16.33 9.53
N ALA A 53 -6.71 -17.01 10.62
CA ALA A 53 -7.03 -16.35 11.89
C ALA A 53 -5.87 -15.47 12.40
N GLY A 54 -4.62 -15.96 12.30
CA GLY A 54 -3.44 -15.20 12.69
C GLY A 54 -3.20 -13.94 11.86
N THR A 55 -3.47 -13.97 10.55
CA THR A 55 -3.31 -12.77 9.70
C THR A 55 -4.39 -11.72 10.00
N ARG A 56 -5.63 -12.14 10.29
CA ARG A 56 -6.69 -11.22 10.72
C ARG A 56 -6.37 -10.54 12.04
N ALA A 57 -5.86 -11.28 13.02
CA ALA A 57 -5.47 -10.72 14.32
C ALA A 57 -4.37 -9.66 14.17
N LEU A 58 -3.37 -9.93 13.32
CA LEU A 58 -2.32 -8.94 13.03
C LEU A 58 -2.86 -7.69 12.32
N TYR A 59 -3.69 -7.86 11.29
CA TYR A 59 -4.27 -6.71 10.59
C TYR A 59 -5.08 -5.84 11.55
N ALA A 60 -5.86 -6.45 12.44
CA ALA A 60 -6.59 -5.75 13.47
C ALA A 60 -5.63 -5.01 14.41
N SER A 61 -4.58 -5.66 14.94
CA SER A 61 -3.64 -5.01 15.85
C SER A 61 -2.89 -3.84 15.21
N LEU A 62 -2.44 -4.00 13.95
CA LEU A 62 -1.72 -2.96 13.21
C LEU A 62 -2.63 -1.77 12.88
N ALA A 63 -3.84 -2.04 12.41
CA ALA A 63 -4.82 -1.00 12.12
C ALA A 63 -5.17 -0.21 13.40
N THR A 64 -5.47 -0.92 14.50
CA THR A 64 -5.76 -0.28 15.79
C THR A 64 -4.57 0.55 16.29
N ALA A 65 -3.35 0.02 16.23
CA ALA A 65 -2.15 0.76 16.67
C ALA A 65 -1.92 2.02 15.84
N ALA A 66 -2.25 2.00 14.55
CA ALA A 66 -2.16 3.16 13.66
C ALA A 66 -3.40 4.09 13.69
N GLY A 67 -4.42 3.78 14.51
CA GLY A 67 -5.67 4.53 14.56
C GLY A 67 -6.51 4.47 13.28
N ARG A 68 -6.40 3.36 12.53
CA ARG A 68 -7.06 3.11 11.24
C ARG A 68 -7.95 1.88 11.29
N ASP A 69 -8.75 1.68 10.24
CA ASP A 69 -9.51 0.45 10.08
C ASP A 69 -8.76 -0.62 9.24
N THR A 70 -9.22 -1.87 9.32
CA THR A 70 -8.56 -2.99 8.64
C THR A 70 -8.74 -2.97 7.12
N ALA A 71 -9.79 -2.31 6.61
CA ALA A 71 -10.04 -2.17 5.17
C ALA A 71 -9.15 -1.08 4.54
N GLU A 72 -8.88 0.00 5.26
CA GLU A 72 -7.84 0.98 4.96
C GLU A 72 -6.48 0.31 4.89
N LEU A 73 -6.11 -0.48 5.90
CA LEU A 73 -4.86 -1.23 5.92
C LEU A 73 -4.78 -2.20 4.73
N ALA A 74 -5.84 -2.93 4.41
CA ALA A 74 -5.86 -3.83 3.25
C ALA A 74 -5.62 -3.09 1.92
N ARG A 75 -6.24 -1.92 1.71
CA ARG A 75 -6.00 -1.09 0.52
C ARG A 75 -4.58 -0.55 0.47
N ALA A 76 -4.05 -0.09 1.61
CA ALA A 76 -2.68 0.40 1.72
C ALA A 76 -1.64 -0.69 1.45
N VAL A 77 -1.85 -1.90 1.98
CA VAL A 77 -1.00 -3.07 1.69
C VAL A 77 -1.03 -3.42 0.20
N ALA A 78 -2.21 -3.38 -0.43
CA ALA A 78 -2.30 -3.62 -1.86
C ALA A 78 -1.50 -2.58 -2.66
N ALA A 79 -1.59 -1.30 -2.29
CA ALA A 79 -0.81 -0.24 -2.93
C ALA A 79 0.70 -0.40 -2.69
N TRP A 80 1.12 -0.72 -1.47
CA TRP A 80 2.52 -0.98 -1.11
C TRP A 80 3.11 -2.16 -1.87
N ARG A 81 2.35 -3.25 -2.05
CA ARG A 81 2.82 -4.41 -2.83
C ARG A 81 3.05 -4.08 -4.31
N GLN A 82 2.35 -3.09 -4.84
CA GLN A 82 2.51 -2.66 -6.24
C GLN A 82 3.67 -1.68 -6.44
N GLY A 83 4.00 -0.84 -5.45
CA GLY A 83 4.98 0.24 -5.65
C GLY A 83 5.70 0.74 -4.40
N GLY A 84 5.71 -0.04 -3.32
CA GLY A 84 6.29 0.36 -2.03
C GLY A 84 5.71 1.66 -1.50
N LEU A 85 6.58 2.51 -0.95
CA LEU A 85 6.21 3.82 -0.42
C LEU A 85 5.54 4.71 -1.49
N ALA A 86 6.07 4.73 -2.72
CA ALA A 86 5.48 5.49 -3.81
C ALA A 86 4.06 5.00 -4.16
N GLY A 87 3.82 3.68 -4.07
CA GLY A 87 2.47 3.11 -4.22
C GLY A 87 1.51 3.60 -3.15
N LEU A 88 1.97 3.65 -1.89
CA LEU A 88 1.18 4.19 -0.78
C LEU A 88 0.90 5.70 -0.96
N ASP A 89 1.89 6.49 -1.36
CA ASP A 89 1.72 7.92 -1.63
C ASP A 89 0.66 8.17 -2.72
N VAL A 90 0.63 7.35 -3.77
CA VAL A 90 -0.41 7.42 -4.81
C VAL A 90 -1.81 7.13 -4.27
N LEU A 91 -1.91 6.22 -3.29
CA LEU A 91 -3.17 5.91 -2.60
C LEU A 91 -3.59 7.01 -1.63
N GLU A 92 -2.67 7.70 -0.98
CA GLU A 92 -3.01 8.60 0.11
C GLU A 92 -3.04 10.07 -0.29
N GLU A 93 -2.10 10.51 -1.13
CA GLU A 93 -1.87 11.92 -1.43
C GLU A 93 -2.41 12.29 -2.82
N PRO A 94 -3.62 12.87 -2.91
CA PRO A 94 -4.17 13.28 -4.19
C PRO A 94 -3.58 14.60 -4.66
N TRP A 95 -3.25 14.66 -5.93
CA TRP A 95 -2.56 15.81 -6.52
C TRP A 95 -3.07 16.20 -7.88
N ASP A 96 -2.86 17.44 -8.29
CA ASP A 96 -3.33 17.96 -9.57
C ASP A 96 -2.27 17.74 -10.67
N PRO A 97 -2.45 16.76 -11.58
CA PRO A 97 -1.54 16.57 -12.69
C PRO A 97 -1.63 17.71 -13.69
N PRO A 98 -0.52 18.02 -14.40
CA PRO A 98 -0.57 18.88 -15.57
C PRO A 98 -1.65 18.41 -16.55
N ALA A 99 -2.29 19.37 -17.21
CA ALA A 99 -3.31 19.11 -18.21
C ALA A 99 -2.84 18.11 -19.29
N GLY A 100 -3.76 17.35 -19.87
CA GLY A 100 -3.50 16.51 -21.04
C GLY A 100 -3.08 15.06 -20.79
N ARG A 101 -2.66 14.66 -19.57
CA ARG A 101 -2.40 13.22 -19.30
C ARG A 101 -3.70 12.40 -19.38
N PHE A 102 -4.78 12.86 -18.78
CA PHE A 102 -6.07 12.17 -18.86
C PHE A 102 -6.76 12.30 -20.21
N ASP A 103 -6.56 13.42 -20.91
CA ASP A 103 -7.12 13.59 -22.25
C ASP A 103 -6.49 12.60 -23.23
N ARG A 104 -5.18 12.33 -23.09
CA ARG A 104 -4.50 11.26 -23.84
C ARG A 104 -4.89 9.85 -23.39
N ALA A 105 -5.17 9.65 -22.11
CA ALA A 105 -5.58 8.34 -21.60
C ALA A 105 -7.02 7.98 -22.00
N ARG A 106 -7.92 8.96 -22.11
CA ARG A 106 -9.34 8.76 -22.40
C ARG A 106 -9.60 7.88 -23.63
N PRO A 107 -9.05 8.16 -24.83
CA PRO A 107 -9.30 7.31 -26.01
C PRO A 107 -8.72 5.90 -25.84
N LEU A 108 -7.59 5.73 -25.13
CA LEU A 108 -6.99 4.41 -24.88
C LEU A 108 -7.83 3.57 -23.93
N LEU A 109 -8.40 4.18 -22.89
CA LEU A 109 -9.32 3.49 -21.97
C LEU A 109 -10.60 3.06 -22.69
N LEU A 110 -11.16 3.94 -23.53
CA LEU A 110 -12.34 3.59 -24.34
C LEU A 110 -12.05 2.48 -25.34
N ALA A 111 -10.89 2.48 -25.99
CA ALA A 111 -10.47 1.43 -26.92
C ALA A 111 -10.23 0.07 -26.22
N ALA A 112 -10.06 0.07 -24.89
CA ALA A 112 -9.98 -1.13 -24.07
C ALA A 112 -11.34 -1.56 -23.48
N ASP A 113 -12.45 -1.08 -24.06
CA ASP A 113 -13.83 -1.31 -23.60
C ASP A 113 -14.10 -0.88 -22.14
N LEU A 114 -13.30 0.04 -21.61
CA LEU A 114 -13.54 0.63 -20.30
C LEU A 114 -14.44 1.86 -20.43
N PRO A 115 -15.28 2.17 -19.43
CA PRO A 115 -16.17 3.31 -19.53
C PRO A 115 -15.42 4.64 -19.37
N ALA A 116 -16.13 5.73 -19.68
CA ALA A 116 -15.65 7.07 -19.37
C ALA A 116 -15.53 7.26 -17.85
N PHE A 117 -14.30 7.17 -17.33
CA PHE A 117 -14.00 7.48 -15.94
C PHE A 117 -14.22 8.96 -15.62
N ARG A 118 -14.64 9.25 -14.38
CA ARG A 118 -14.74 10.61 -13.85
C ARG A 118 -13.37 11.03 -13.28
N PRO A 119 -12.71 12.06 -13.83
CA PRO A 119 -11.45 12.57 -13.30
C PRO A 119 -11.68 13.45 -12.07
N TRP A 120 -10.76 13.36 -11.10
CA TRP A 120 -10.60 14.30 -9.99
C TRP A 120 -9.15 14.22 -9.49
N ARG A 121 -8.40 15.32 -9.51
CA ARG A 121 -6.96 15.31 -9.20
C ARG A 121 -6.27 14.20 -10.00
N ASN A 122 -5.44 13.37 -9.37
CA ASN A 122 -4.77 12.23 -9.98
C ASN A 122 -5.63 10.95 -10.03
N ARG A 123 -6.96 11.03 -9.87
CA ARG A 123 -7.85 9.88 -9.76
C ARG A 123 -8.81 9.79 -10.93
N LEU A 124 -9.00 8.59 -11.46
CA LEU A 124 -10.04 8.24 -12.44
C LEU A 124 -11.00 7.25 -11.79
N THR A 125 -12.21 7.69 -11.48
CA THR A 125 -13.21 6.84 -10.80
C THR A 125 -14.19 6.25 -11.80
N HIS A 126 -14.39 4.94 -11.74
CA HIS A 126 -15.35 4.24 -12.59
C HIS A 126 -16.76 4.81 -12.32
N PRO A 127 -17.64 5.00 -13.32
CA PRO A 127 -18.97 5.62 -13.12
C PRO A 127 -19.83 4.89 -12.09
N ARG A 128 -19.77 3.55 -12.05
CA ARG A 128 -20.40 2.70 -11.00
C ARG A 128 -19.65 2.67 -9.65
N GLY A 129 -18.55 3.40 -9.47
CA GLY A 129 -17.82 3.51 -8.21
C GLY A 129 -17.02 2.30 -7.74
N HIS A 130 -17.00 1.17 -8.47
CA HIS A 130 -16.36 -0.07 -7.99
C HIS A 130 -14.83 -0.11 -8.18
N VAL A 131 -14.28 0.67 -9.11
CA VAL A 131 -12.84 0.72 -9.39
C VAL A 131 -12.38 2.17 -9.53
N GLN A 132 -11.16 2.45 -9.08
CA GLN A 132 -10.51 3.74 -9.24
C GLN A 132 -9.06 3.52 -9.68
N LEU A 133 -8.65 4.17 -10.76
CA LEU A 133 -7.26 4.24 -11.18
C LEU A 133 -6.62 5.50 -10.59
N ARG A 134 -5.34 5.42 -10.24
CA ARG A 134 -4.59 6.51 -9.62
C ARG A 134 -3.28 6.73 -10.35
N LEU A 135 -3.05 7.97 -10.76
CA LEU A 135 -1.84 8.36 -11.46
C LEU A 135 -0.72 8.67 -10.46
N GLY A 136 0.41 7.97 -10.64
CA GLY A 136 1.65 8.22 -9.93
C GLY A 136 2.39 9.48 -10.36
N ARG A 137 3.26 9.96 -9.47
CA ARG A 137 4.29 10.96 -9.80
C ARG A 137 5.59 10.19 -10.08
N THR A 138 6.30 10.60 -11.11
CA THR A 138 7.64 10.12 -11.48
C THR A 138 8.61 11.27 -11.34
#